data_AF-A0A7S0J4G9-F1
#
_entry.id   AF-A0A7S0J4G9-F1
#
_cell.length_a   1.000
_cell.length_b   1.000
_cell.length_c   1.000
_cell.angle_alpha   90.00
_cell.angle_beta   90.00
_cell.angle_gamma   90.00
#
_symmetry.space_group_name_H-M   'P 1'
#
loop_
_entity.id
_entity.type
_entity.pdbx_description
1 polymer ?
#
loop_
_entity_poly.entity_id
_entity_poly.type
_entity_poly.pdbx_seq_one_letter_code
_entity_poly.pdbx_strand_id
1 'polypeptide(L)'
;VDAMLQVLSPLYQKLDDGAATTSETTFISLHGADLQAALAHCRDFVATGSELHLQSAWSRYYSVLVALSRNLQEAKSLHLQQVSPRLLKARDLELAVPGTYRADREVVAITSFAPTIKVMNSKQRPRKLSVTGSDGAEYVFLLKGHEDLRQDERVMQLFGLVNTLLAATDECARLDLGIQRYNVVPLSTNSGLIEWVP
;
A
#
# COMPACT_ATOMS: atom_id res chain seq x y z
N VAL A 1 -4.08 29.49 4.30
CA VAL A 1 -5.02 28.37 4.59
C VAL A 1 -5.45 27.67 3.30
N ASP A 2 -5.59 28.39 2.19
CA ASP A 2 -6.03 27.84 0.90
C ASP A 2 -5.18 26.65 0.40
N ALA A 3 -3.84 26.76 0.45
CA ALA A 3 -2.96 25.65 0.08
C ALA A 3 -3.15 24.41 0.97
N MET A 4 -3.40 24.59 2.27
CA MET A 4 -3.71 23.48 3.18
C MET A 4 -5.07 22.85 2.82
N LEU A 5 -6.09 23.67 2.55
CA LEU A 5 -7.42 23.17 2.15
C LEU A 5 -7.38 22.43 0.81
N GLN A 6 -6.52 22.84 -0.13
CA GLN A 6 -6.29 22.10 -1.38
C GLN A 6 -5.74 20.69 -1.12
N VAL A 7 -4.85 20.53 -0.13
CA VAL A 7 -4.33 19.21 0.28
C VAL A 7 -5.39 18.37 0.98
N LEU A 8 -6.22 18.98 1.83
CA LEU A 8 -7.21 18.26 2.63
C LEU A 8 -8.51 17.96 1.89
N SER A 9 -8.90 18.77 0.91
CA SER A 9 -10.17 18.64 0.20
C SER A 9 -10.39 17.24 -0.42
N PRO A 10 -9.40 16.62 -1.10
CA PRO A 10 -9.55 15.25 -1.58
C PRO A 10 -9.74 14.21 -0.46
N LEU A 11 -9.22 14.48 0.74
CA LEU A 11 -9.38 13.59 1.90
C LEU A 11 -10.78 13.73 2.52
N TYR A 12 -11.33 14.94 2.55
CA TYR A 12 -12.73 15.16 2.96
C TYR A 12 -13.71 14.56 1.97
N GLN A 13 -13.45 14.65 0.67
CA GLN A 13 -14.29 13.97 -0.33
C GLN A 13 -14.35 12.47 -0.05
N LYS A 14 -13.21 11.83 0.25
CA LYS A 14 -13.19 10.40 0.62
C LYS A 14 -13.97 10.10 1.90
N LEU A 15 -14.00 11.04 2.85
CA LEU A 15 -14.78 10.90 4.08
C LEU A 15 -16.28 10.97 3.78
N ASP A 16 -16.68 11.89 2.90
CA ASP A 16 -18.06 12.12 2.47
C ASP A 16 -18.58 10.97 1.59
N ASP A 17 -17.72 10.31 0.81
CA ASP A 17 -18.04 9.10 0.04
C ASP A 17 -18.45 7.91 0.94
N GLY A 18 -18.12 7.99 2.25
CA GLY A 18 -18.52 7.02 3.26
C GLY A 18 -17.56 5.83 3.41
N ALA A 19 -17.88 4.94 4.35
CA ALA A 19 -17.08 3.76 4.66
C ALA A 19 -17.46 2.55 3.79
N ALA A 20 -16.47 1.95 3.14
CA ALA A 20 -16.58 0.67 2.44
C ALA A 20 -16.14 -0.53 3.29
N THR A 21 -15.36 -0.28 4.35
CA THR A 21 -14.79 -1.33 5.22
C THR A 21 -15.06 -1.07 6.69
N THR A 22 -15.01 -2.12 7.53
CA THR A 22 -15.20 -1.96 8.98
C THR A 22 -14.13 -1.04 9.59
N SER A 23 -12.90 -1.10 9.08
CA SER A 23 -11.83 -0.19 9.51
C SER A 23 -12.17 1.27 9.20
N GLU A 24 -12.77 1.54 8.03
CA GLU A 24 -13.24 2.88 7.67
C GLU A 24 -14.42 3.30 8.53
N THR A 25 -15.42 2.43 8.77
CA THR A 25 -16.55 2.74 9.65
C THR A 25 -16.07 3.16 11.03
N THR A 26 -15.10 2.43 11.60
CA THR A 26 -14.49 2.76 12.90
C THR A 26 -13.73 4.09 12.85
N PHE A 27 -13.00 4.38 11.77
CA PHE A 27 -12.32 5.67 11.61
C PHE A 27 -13.32 6.84 11.58
N ILE A 28 -14.39 6.70 10.79
CA ILE A 28 -15.42 7.74 10.66
C ILE A 28 -16.15 7.95 11.99
N SER A 29 -16.51 6.87 12.69
CA SER A 29 -17.20 6.99 13.98
C SER A 29 -16.35 7.64 15.06
N LEU A 30 -15.02 7.39 15.05
CA LEU A 30 -14.10 7.94 16.05
C LEU A 30 -13.65 9.38 15.75
N HIS A 31 -13.46 9.74 14.49
CA HIS A 31 -12.78 11.00 14.11
C HIS A 31 -13.59 11.89 13.16
N GLY A 32 -14.66 11.37 12.55
CA GLY A 32 -15.40 12.09 11.50
C GLY A 32 -16.01 13.41 11.98
N ALA A 33 -16.61 13.41 13.17
CA ALA A 33 -17.21 14.62 13.75
C ALA A 33 -16.18 15.73 14.00
N ASP A 34 -15.01 15.37 14.55
CA ASP A 34 -13.93 16.33 14.80
C ASP A 34 -13.32 16.88 13.51
N LEU A 35 -13.15 16.02 12.50
CA LEU A 35 -12.66 16.43 11.18
C LEU A 35 -13.66 17.38 10.51
N GLN A 36 -14.95 17.09 10.54
CA GLN A 36 -15.96 17.97 9.93
C GLN A 36 -16.06 19.31 10.66
N ALA A 37 -15.98 19.31 12.00
CA ALA A 37 -15.93 20.55 12.78
C ALA A 37 -14.65 21.37 12.50
N ALA A 38 -13.49 20.71 12.32
CA ALA A 38 -12.26 21.38 11.92
C ALA A 38 -12.39 22.04 10.53
N LEU A 39 -13.03 21.36 9.58
CA LEU A 39 -13.28 21.93 8.25
C LEU A 39 -14.22 23.13 8.30
N ALA A 40 -15.29 23.06 9.11
CA ALA A 40 -16.21 24.17 9.31
C ALA A 40 -15.46 25.42 9.82
N HIS A 41 -14.60 25.25 10.83
CA HIS A 41 -13.76 26.34 11.32
C HIS A 41 -12.79 26.88 10.26
N CYS A 42 -12.23 26.03 9.39
CA CYS A 42 -11.42 26.54 8.27
C CYS A 42 -12.25 27.37 7.28
N ARG A 43 -13.51 27.00 7.02
CA ARG A 43 -14.43 27.77 6.16
C ARG A 43 -14.80 29.11 6.81
N ASP A 44 -15.07 29.12 8.11
CA ASP A 44 -15.35 30.34 8.87
C ASP A 44 -14.16 31.29 8.85
N PHE A 45 -12.93 30.77 8.97
CA PHE A 45 -11.70 31.57 8.81
C PHE A 45 -11.61 32.23 7.44
N VAL A 46 -11.92 31.48 6.36
CA VAL A 46 -11.91 32.03 4.99
C VAL A 46 -12.96 33.14 4.83
N ALA A 47 -14.11 33.02 5.49
CA ALA A 47 -15.18 34.01 5.42
C ALA A 47 -14.92 35.26 6.29
N THR A 48 -14.31 35.09 7.47
CA THR A 48 -14.22 36.15 8.50
C THR A 48 -12.82 36.73 8.69
N GLY A 49 -11.77 35.99 8.31
CA GLY A 49 -10.38 36.32 8.61
C GLY A 49 -9.96 36.14 10.08
N SER A 50 -10.85 35.66 10.96
CA SER A 50 -10.58 35.57 12.41
C SER A 50 -9.69 34.38 12.77
N GLU A 51 -8.50 34.64 13.33
CA GLU A 51 -7.53 33.62 13.73
C GLU A 51 -8.05 32.65 14.79
N LEU A 52 -9.08 33.02 15.56
CA LEU A 52 -9.72 32.13 16.54
C LEU A 52 -10.30 30.87 15.87
N HIS A 53 -10.83 31.00 14.66
CA HIS A 53 -11.33 29.85 13.92
C HIS A 53 -10.18 28.93 13.47
N LEU A 54 -9.05 29.51 13.06
CA LEU A 54 -7.87 28.73 12.67
C LEU A 54 -7.26 27.98 13.86
N GLN A 55 -7.16 28.62 15.03
CA GLN A 55 -6.72 27.96 16.26
C GLN A 55 -7.66 26.80 16.66
N SER A 56 -8.98 27.02 16.54
CA SER A 56 -9.99 25.99 16.84
C SER A 56 -9.89 24.80 15.89
N ALA A 57 -9.71 25.07 14.58
CA ALA A 57 -9.48 24.03 13.58
C ALA A 57 -8.21 23.22 13.89
N TRP A 58 -7.11 23.92 14.18
CA TRP A 58 -5.82 23.30 14.47
C TRP A 58 -5.88 22.39 15.71
N SER A 59 -6.53 22.83 16.78
CA SER A 59 -6.71 22.03 17.99
C SER A 59 -7.39 20.69 17.69
N ARG A 60 -8.43 20.69 16.86
CA ARG A 60 -9.14 19.48 16.43
C ARG A 60 -8.28 18.59 15.55
N TYR A 61 -7.62 19.14 14.53
CA TYR A 61 -6.71 18.37 13.68
C TYR A 61 -5.58 17.73 14.50
N TYR A 62 -5.02 18.47 15.44
CA TYR A 62 -3.93 17.99 16.28
C TYR A 62 -4.39 16.85 17.19
N SER A 63 -5.58 16.96 17.80
CA SER A 63 -6.17 15.88 18.60
C SER A 63 -6.31 14.59 17.78
N VAL A 64 -6.88 14.69 16.58
CA VAL A 64 -7.00 13.54 15.66
C VAL A 64 -5.63 13.00 15.26
N LEU A 65 -4.68 13.86 14.92
CA LEU A 65 -3.31 13.47 14.54
C LEU A 65 -2.61 12.67 15.65
N VAL A 66 -2.72 13.11 16.90
CA VAL A 66 -2.12 12.43 18.06
C VAL A 66 -2.76 11.05 18.25
N ALA A 67 -4.09 10.96 18.16
CA ALA A 67 -4.80 9.68 18.27
C ALA A 67 -4.40 8.70 17.16
N LEU A 68 -4.35 9.18 15.91
CA LEU A 68 -3.93 8.37 14.76
C LEU A 68 -2.47 7.93 14.88
N SER A 69 -1.57 8.82 15.33
CA SER A 69 -0.16 8.48 15.49
C SER A 69 0.05 7.34 16.48
N ARG A 70 -0.70 7.33 17.59
CA ARG A 70 -0.66 6.24 18.58
C ARG A 70 -1.16 4.92 17.99
N ASN A 71 -2.33 4.95 17.33
CA ASN A 71 -2.92 3.77 16.71
C ASN A 71 -2.00 3.17 15.62
N LEU A 72 -1.35 4.03 14.82
CA LEU A 72 -0.42 3.60 13.77
C LEU A 72 0.84 2.95 14.35
N GLN A 73 1.35 3.39 15.49
CA GLN A 73 2.51 2.77 16.16
C GLN A 73 2.18 1.38 16.71
N GLU A 74 0.97 1.18 17.23
CA GLU A 74 0.53 -0.10 17.82
C GLU A 74 0.14 -1.15 16.77
N ALA A 75 -0.33 -0.71 15.60
CA ALA A 75 -0.78 -1.61 14.53
C ALA A 75 0.37 -2.39 13.87
N LYS A 76 0.65 -3.59 14.41
CA LYS A 76 1.64 -4.54 13.87
C LYS A 76 1.08 -5.47 12.78
N SER A 77 -0.23 -5.61 12.71
CA SER A 77 -0.93 -6.46 11.74
C SER A 77 -2.25 -5.85 11.32
N LEU A 78 -2.71 -6.21 10.13
CA LEU A 78 -4.02 -5.88 9.58
C LEU A 78 -4.79 -7.17 9.33
N HIS A 79 -6.06 -7.21 9.72
CA HIS A 79 -6.94 -8.33 9.39
C HIS A 79 -7.74 -7.99 8.13
N LEU A 80 -7.64 -8.83 7.09
CA LEU A 80 -8.34 -8.60 5.83
C LEU A 80 -9.85 -8.50 6.00
N GLN A 81 -10.44 -9.17 6.98
CA GLN A 81 -11.86 -9.02 7.27
C GLN A 81 -12.25 -7.56 7.55
N GLN A 82 -11.37 -6.80 8.21
CA GLN A 82 -11.61 -5.41 8.60
C GLN A 82 -11.22 -4.41 7.51
N VAL A 83 -10.17 -4.70 6.73
CA VAL A 83 -9.58 -3.75 5.76
C VAL A 83 -9.88 -4.06 4.29
N SER A 84 -10.22 -5.30 3.96
CA SER A 84 -10.62 -5.71 2.60
C SER A 84 -11.32 -7.09 2.62
N PRO A 85 -12.60 -7.15 3.02
CA PRO A 85 -13.36 -8.41 3.04
C PRO A 85 -13.53 -9.00 1.64
N ARG A 86 -13.45 -8.18 0.58
CA ARG A 86 -13.45 -8.64 -0.81
C ARG A 86 -12.23 -9.50 -1.13
N LEU A 87 -11.04 -9.05 -0.71
CA LEU A 87 -9.81 -9.81 -0.93
C LEU A 87 -9.79 -11.09 -0.08
N LEU A 88 -10.33 -11.04 1.14
CA LEU A 88 -10.46 -12.24 1.98
C LEU A 88 -11.36 -13.31 1.34
N LYS A 89 -12.47 -12.89 0.70
CA LYS A 89 -13.42 -13.77 0.04
C LYS A 89 -12.96 -14.27 -1.32
N ALA A 90 -11.97 -13.63 -1.93
CA ALA A 90 -11.42 -14.05 -3.20
C ALA A 90 -10.79 -15.44 -3.07
N ARG A 91 -11.29 -16.40 -3.84
CA ARG A 91 -10.84 -17.79 -3.89
C ARG A 91 -10.77 -18.25 -5.32
N ASP A 92 -9.80 -19.11 -5.61
CA ASP A 92 -9.67 -19.84 -6.88
C ASP A 92 -9.81 -18.94 -8.10
N LEU A 93 -9.05 -17.83 -8.11
CA LEU A 93 -9.06 -16.88 -9.21
C LEU A 93 -8.31 -17.47 -10.41
N GLU A 94 -8.77 -17.15 -11.62
CA GLU A 94 -8.02 -17.45 -12.86
C GLU A 94 -6.76 -16.58 -13.03
N LEU A 95 -6.65 -15.52 -12.22
CA LEU A 95 -5.54 -14.58 -12.27
C LEU A 95 -4.26 -15.25 -11.74
N ALA A 96 -3.16 -15.13 -12.50
CA ALA A 96 -1.85 -15.57 -12.08
C ALA A 96 -1.39 -14.89 -10.78
N VAL A 97 -0.62 -15.60 -9.97
CA VAL A 97 0.13 -14.99 -8.87
C VAL A 97 1.06 -13.92 -9.46
N PRO A 98 1.11 -12.69 -8.91
CA PRO A 98 1.92 -11.62 -9.47
C PRO A 98 3.39 -12.01 -9.63
N GLY A 99 3.96 -11.79 -10.81
CA GLY A 99 5.37 -12.09 -11.10
C GLY A 99 5.68 -13.56 -11.45
N THR A 100 4.71 -14.47 -11.46
CA THR A 100 4.96 -15.89 -11.76
C THR A 100 4.66 -16.29 -13.21
N TYR A 101 3.90 -15.48 -13.95
CA TYR A 101 3.50 -15.80 -15.32
C TYR A 101 4.72 -15.97 -16.24
N ARG A 102 4.75 -17.10 -16.96
CA ARG A 102 5.73 -17.37 -18.02
C ARG A 102 5.01 -18.04 -19.19
N ALA A 103 5.31 -17.59 -20.41
CA ALA A 103 4.65 -18.08 -21.62
C ALA A 103 4.91 -19.57 -21.91
N ASP A 104 6.00 -20.12 -21.38
CA ASP A 104 6.45 -21.50 -21.56
C ASP A 104 5.98 -22.44 -20.44
N ARG A 105 5.16 -21.97 -19.49
CA ARG A 105 4.74 -22.76 -18.31
C ARG A 105 3.26 -22.62 -18.02
N GLU A 106 2.74 -23.59 -17.27
CA GLU A 106 1.40 -23.52 -16.72
C GLU A 106 1.26 -22.34 -15.75
N VAL A 107 0.09 -21.70 -15.77
CA VAL A 107 -0.19 -20.53 -14.95
C VAL A 107 -0.40 -20.96 -13.50
N VAL A 108 0.42 -20.44 -12.58
CA VAL A 108 0.16 -20.55 -11.15
C VAL A 108 -0.86 -19.49 -10.77
N ALA A 109 -2.11 -19.90 -10.59
CA ALA A 109 -3.25 -19.02 -10.31
C ALA A 109 -3.39 -18.72 -8.81
N ILE A 110 -4.08 -17.64 -8.45
CA ILE A 110 -4.27 -17.24 -7.05
C ILE A 110 -5.40 -18.08 -6.42
N THR A 111 -5.04 -18.96 -5.50
CA THR A 111 -6.00 -19.74 -4.71
C THR A 111 -6.61 -18.91 -3.58
N SER A 112 -5.78 -18.20 -2.81
CA SER A 112 -6.27 -17.39 -1.68
C SER A 112 -5.24 -16.37 -1.18
N PHE A 113 -5.72 -15.43 -0.36
CA PHE A 113 -4.89 -14.47 0.38
C PHE A 113 -4.89 -14.79 1.87
N ALA A 114 -3.74 -14.65 2.52
CA ALA A 114 -3.65 -14.84 3.97
C ALA A 114 -4.54 -13.84 4.72
N PRO A 115 -5.30 -14.28 5.75
CA PRO A 115 -6.30 -13.44 6.42
C PRO A 115 -5.69 -12.32 7.25
N THR A 116 -4.41 -12.45 7.64
CA THR A 116 -3.68 -11.48 8.45
C THR A 116 -2.44 -11.04 7.69
N ILE A 117 -2.24 -9.73 7.60
CA ILE A 117 -1.13 -9.08 6.92
C ILE A 117 -0.23 -8.45 7.98
N LYS A 118 1.05 -8.80 7.99
CA LYS A 118 2.03 -8.18 8.89
C LYS A 118 2.43 -6.81 8.36
N VAL A 119 2.50 -5.81 9.24
CA VAL A 119 2.98 -4.47 8.91
C VAL A 119 4.43 -4.35 9.37
N MET A 120 5.32 -3.97 8.45
CA MET A 120 6.74 -3.84 8.74
C MET A 120 7.02 -2.53 9.48
N ASN A 121 7.87 -2.57 10.50
CA ASN A 121 8.22 -1.40 11.30
C ASN A 121 9.27 -0.52 10.58
N SER A 122 8.81 0.37 9.71
CA SER A 122 9.63 1.35 9.00
C SER A 122 8.82 2.61 8.70
N LYS A 123 9.45 3.68 8.19
CA LYS A 123 8.77 4.93 7.82
C LYS A 123 7.58 4.70 6.87
N GLN A 124 7.75 3.86 5.87
CA GLN A 124 6.72 3.59 4.84
C GLN A 124 5.73 2.48 5.24
N ARG A 125 6.00 1.78 6.35
CA ARG A 125 5.16 0.70 6.91
C ARG A 125 4.62 -0.27 5.85
N PRO A 126 5.48 -0.87 5.00
CA PRO A 126 5.02 -1.78 3.96
C PRO A 126 4.38 -3.04 4.57
N ARG A 127 3.53 -3.70 3.79
CA ARG A 127 2.68 -4.80 4.23
C ARG A 127 3.22 -6.11 3.66
N LYS A 128 3.53 -7.08 4.52
CA LYS A 128 3.91 -8.43 4.11
C LYS A 128 2.65 -9.22 3.77
N LEU A 129 2.35 -9.31 2.48
CA LEU A 129 1.18 -9.97 1.90
C LEU A 129 1.58 -11.40 1.49
N SER A 130 0.87 -12.40 1.99
CA SER A 130 1.03 -13.80 1.56
C SER A 130 -0.14 -14.22 0.67
N VAL A 131 0.18 -14.94 -0.41
CA VAL A 131 -0.75 -15.44 -1.42
C VAL A 131 -0.47 -16.93 -1.63
N THR A 132 -1.50 -17.76 -1.60
CA THR A 132 -1.36 -19.19 -1.93
C THR A 132 -1.63 -19.40 -3.41
N GLY A 133 -0.70 -20.05 -4.12
CA GLY A 133 -0.85 -20.41 -5.53
C GLY A 133 -1.63 -21.71 -5.74
N SER A 134 -2.07 -21.96 -6.96
CA SER A 134 -2.73 -23.22 -7.39
C SER A 134 -1.78 -24.42 -7.36
N ASP A 135 -0.47 -24.16 -7.33
CA ASP A 135 0.60 -25.14 -7.12
C ASP A 135 0.79 -25.55 -5.65
N GLY A 136 0.04 -24.92 -4.73
CA GLY A 136 0.13 -25.14 -3.29
C GLY A 136 1.25 -24.37 -2.59
N ALA A 137 2.05 -23.59 -3.32
CA ALA A 137 3.13 -22.80 -2.73
C ALA A 137 2.62 -21.47 -2.13
N GLU A 138 3.31 -20.99 -1.10
CA GLU A 138 3.09 -19.64 -0.55
C GLU A 138 4.03 -18.64 -1.24
N TYR A 139 3.43 -17.61 -1.82
CA TYR A 139 4.11 -16.49 -2.46
C TYR A 139 3.97 -15.26 -1.57
N VAL A 140 5.10 -14.69 -1.20
CA VAL A 140 5.15 -13.60 -0.23
C VAL A 140 5.62 -12.33 -0.92
N PHE A 141 4.89 -11.25 -0.69
CA PHE A 141 5.18 -9.93 -1.26
C PHE A 141 5.26 -8.88 -0.18
N LEU A 142 6.09 -7.87 -0.43
CA LEU A 142 6.12 -6.61 0.26
C LEU A 142 5.26 -5.61 -0.54
N LEU A 143 4.05 -5.34 -0.06
CA LEU A 143 3.17 -4.31 -0.59
C LEU A 143 3.63 -2.94 -0.07
N LYS A 144 4.14 -2.12 -0.99
CA LYS A 144 4.54 -0.74 -0.75
C LYS A 144 3.44 0.21 -1.21
N GLY A 145 3.19 1.22 -0.39
CA GLY A 145 2.30 2.33 -0.71
C GLY A 145 3.04 3.65 -0.59
N HIS A 146 2.56 4.67 -1.30
CA HIS A 146 3.22 5.97 -1.49
C HIS A 146 4.60 5.88 -2.16
N GLU A 147 4.79 4.89 -3.04
CA GLU A 147 6.04 4.65 -3.75
C GLU A 147 5.75 4.20 -5.18
N ASP A 148 6.44 4.79 -6.16
CA ASP A 148 6.33 4.43 -7.57
C ASP A 148 7.40 3.39 -7.92
N LEU A 149 6.99 2.13 -8.07
CA LEU A 149 7.89 1.01 -8.28
C LEU A 149 8.26 0.76 -9.76
N ARG A 150 7.87 1.66 -10.67
CA ARG A 150 8.23 1.53 -12.09
C ARG A 150 9.74 1.65 -12.32
N GLN A 151 10.45 2.45 -11.52
CA GLN A 151 11.91 2.53 -11.65
C GLN A 151 12.56 1.21 -11.25
N ASP A 152 12.19 0.65 -10.10
CA ASP A 152 12.65 -0.66 -9.62
C ASP A 152 12.35 -1.77 -10.64
N GLU A 153 11.15 -1.79 -11.23
CA GLU A 153 10.77 -2.71 -12.31
C GLU A 153 11.77 -2.64 -13.48
N ARG A 154 12.13 -1.44 -13.95
CA ARG A 154 13.07 -1.26 -15.07
C ARG A 154 14.49 -1.67 -14.70
N VAL A 155 14.92 -1.42 -13.46
CA VAL A 155 16.22 -1.88 -12.97
C VAL A 155 16.27 -3.41 -12.98
N MET A 156 15.21 -4.10 -12.54
CA MET A 156 15.15 -5.57 -12.60
C MET A 156 15.12 -6.12 -14.03
N GLN A 157 14.53 -5.40 -14.99
CA GLN A 157 14.62 -5.74 -16.41
C GLN A 157 16.04 -5.58 -16.94
N LEU A 158 16.72 -4.47 -16.61
CA LEU A 158 18.12 -4.24 -16.97
C LEU A 158 19.03 -5.33 -16.41
N PHE A 159 18.88 -5.71 -15.14
CA PHE A 159 19.63 -6.83 -14.56
C PHE A 159 19.33 -8.15 -15.27
N GLY A 160 18.12 -8.33 -15.79
CA GLY A 160 17.78 -9.47 -16.65
C GLY A 160 18.65 -9.52 -17.90
N LEU A 161 18.75 -8.38 -18.60
CA LEU A 161 19.62 -8.24 -19.77
C LEU A 161 21.09 -8.47 -19.42
N VAL A 162 21.58 -7.89 -18.31
CA VAL A 162 22.96 -8.10 -17.85
C VAL A 162 23.24 -9.58 -17.62
N ASN A 163 22.33 -10.30 -16.94
CA ASN A 163 22.48 -11.74 -16.72
C ASN A 163 22.51 -12.54 -18.04
N THR A 164 21.71 -12.14 -19.03
CA THR A 164 21.77 -12.76 -20.37
C THR A 164 23.14 -12.55 -21.03
N LEU A 165 23.73 -11.36 -20.93
CA LEU A 165 25.05 -11.08 -21.49
C LEU A 165 26.18 -11.83 -20.77
N LEU A 166 26.11 -11.91 -19.43
CA LEU A 166 27.07 -12.65 -18.62
C LEU A 166 27.03 -14.15 -18.93
N ALA A 167 25.83 -14.72 -19.11
CA ALA A 167 25.66 -16.13 -19.46
C ALA A 167 26.13 -16.46 -20.89
N ALA A 168 26.18 -15.48 -21.79
CA ALA A 168 26.62 -15.67 -23.18
C ALA A 168 28.15 -15.74 -23.33
N THR A 169 28.92 -15.34 -22.30
CA THR A 169 30.39 -15.35 -22.35
C THR A 169 30.93 -16.53 -21.53
N ASP A 170 31.61 -17.48 -22.18
CA ASP A 170 32.07 -18.73 -21.53
C ASP A 170 32.88 -18.50 -20.24
N GLU A 171 33.75 -17.49 -20.22
CA GLU A 171 34.55 -17.15 -19.05
C GLU A 171 33.67 -16.72 -17.87
N CYS A 172 32.67 -15.87 -18.12
CA CYS A 172 31.73 -15.40 -17.10
C CYS A 172 30.72 -16.47 -16.70
N ALA A 173 30.26 -17.29 -17.65
CA ALA A 173 29.31 -18.38 -17.40
C ALA A 173 29.89 -19.42 -16.43
N ARG A 174 31.19 -19.73 -16.53
CA ARG A 174 31.88 -20.61 -15.57
C ARG A 174 32.00 -20.02 -14.16
N LEU A 175 31.87 -18.70 -14.02
CA LEU A 175 32.03 -17.98 -12.76
C LEU A 175 30.69 -17.67 -12.06
N ASP A 176 29.56 -18.00 -12.68
CA ASP A 176 28.20 -17.79 -12.14
C ASP A 176 27.94 -16.37 -11.59
N LEU A 177 28.33 -15.36 -12.38
CA LEU A 177 28.29 -13.94 -11.97
C LEU A 177 26.89 -13.30 -12.01
N GLY A 178 25.83 -14.10 -11.98
CA GLY A 178 24.46 -13.62 -12.14
C GLY A 178 24.04 -12.68 -11.02
N ILE A 179 23.43 -11.56 -11.38
CA ILE A 179 22.78 -10.64 -10.43
C ILE A 179 21.49 -11.31 -9.94
N GLN A 180 21.35 -11.49 -8.63
CA GLN A 180 20.10 -11.96 -8.04
C GLN A 180 19.01 -10.91 -8.23
N ARG A 181 17.91 -11.31 -8.86
CA ARG A 181 16.75 -10.45 -9.13
C ARG A 181 15.57 -10.89 -8.29
N TYR A 182 14.62 -9.98 -8.13
CA TYR A 182 13.34 -10.23 -7.51
C TYR A 182 12.25 -9.59 -8.35
N ASN A 183 11.02 -10.12 -8.26
CA ASN A 183 9.91 -9.58 -9.01
C ASN A 183 9.43 -8.26 -8.42
N VAL A 184 9.16 -7.29 -9.30
CA VAL A 184 8.54 -6.01 -8.96
C VAL A 184 7.31 -5.84 -9.85
N VAL A 185 6.16 -5.66 -9.23
CA VAL A 185 4.87 -5.52 -9.91
C VAL A 185 4.22 -4.20 -9.51
N PRO A 186 4.37 -3.13 -10.33
CA PRO A 186 3.67 -1.87 -10.11
C PRO A 186 2.15 -2.10 -10.17
N LEU A 187 1.42 -1.58 -9.17
CA LEU A 187 -0.05 -1.63 -9.13
C LEU A 187 -0.68 -0.28 -9.50
N SER A 188 0.01 0.81 -9.19
CA SER A 188 -0.37 2.17 -9.57
C SER A 188 0.87 3.08 -9.58
N THR A 189 0.69 4.38 -9.82
CA THR A 189 1.76 5.37 -9.68
C THR A 189 2.20 5.61 -8.23
N ASN A 190 1.53 5.01 -7.25
CA ASN A 190 1.84 5.18 -5.83
C ASN A 190 1.88 3.87 -5.04
N SER A 191 1.79 2.72 -5.70
CA SER A 191 1.80 1.43 -5.01
C SER A 191 2.28 0.30 -5.90
N GLY A 192 2.79 -0.75 -5.28
CA GLY A 192 3.18 -1.96 -5.97
C GLY A 192 3.62 -3.06 -5.02
N LEU A 193 3.92 -4.22 -5.60
CA LEU A 193 4.41 -5.40 -4.92
C LEU A 193 5.89 -5.60 -5.24
N ILE A 194 6.67 -5.94 -4.23
CA ILE A 194 8.02 -6.47 -4.38
C ILE A 194 8.01 -7.89 -3.83
N GLU A 195 8.56 -8.84 -4.56
CA GLU A 195 8.74 -10.20 -4.07
C GLU A 195 9.61 -10.23 -2.80
N TRP A 196 9.18 -11.04 -1.83
CA TRP A 196 9.95 -11.23 -0.61
C TRP A 196 11.07 -12.24 -0.87
N VAL A 197 12.30 -11.74 -0.90
CA VAL A 197 13.50 -12.57 -1.06
C VAL A 197 13.85 -13.22 0.30
N PRO A 198 14.12 -14.53 0.34
CA PRO A 198 14.57 -15.24 1.55
C PRO A 198 16.00 -14.85 1.99
#